data_AF-A0A4S8MCF8-F1
#
_entry.id   AF-A0A4S8MCF8-F1
#
_cell.length_a   1.000
_cell.length_b   1.000
_cell.length_c   1.000
_cell.angle_alpha   90.00
_cell.angle_beta   90.00
_cell.angle_gamma   90.00
#
_symmetry.space_group_name_H-M   'P 1'
#
loop_
_entity.id
_entity.type
_entity.pdbx_description
1 polymer ?
#
loop_
_entity_poly.entity_id
_entity_poly.type
_entity_poly.pdbx_seq_one_letter_code
_entity_poly.pdbx_strand_id
1 'polypeptide(L)'
;TPPPFGHARKTHFSFDPSYVNLNHGSYGSLPSPVLDAIKPIAALAEANPDKFHRTEYIPMLLELRRRLANLMSEKEGDVSVDQVVCVPNASHGINTVLRNFIWEEGVACLIFRVTFIVTMKSKTSFCSEGFEGSS
;
A
#
# COMPACT_ATOMS: atom_id res chain seq x y z
N THR A 1 21.97 17.16 12.33
CA THR A 1 21.72 17.36 10.89
C THR A 1 21.48 16.01 10.25
N PRO A 2 20.49 15.84 9.37
CA PRO A 2 20.28 14.55 8.70
C PRO A 2 21.54 14.15 7.91
N PRO A 3 21.86 12.85 7.80
CA PRO A 3 23.00 12.40 7.03
C PRO A 3 22.83 12.78 5.55
N PRO A 4 23.94 13.08 4.84
CA PRO A 4 23.87 13.39 3.42
C PRO A 4 23.27 12.23 2.62
N PHE A 5 22.68 12.51 1.46
CA PHE A 5 22.24 11.47 0.52
C PHE A 5 23.44 10.67 -0.03
N GLY A 6 23.18 9.51 -0.64
CA GLY A 6 24.19 8.62 -1.23
C GLY A 6 24.67 7.53 -0.28
N HIS A 7 25.93 7.10 -0.45
CA HIS A 7 26.51 5.96 0.28
C HIS A 7 26.45 6.11 1.81
N ALA A 8 26.47 7.35 2.32
CA ALA A 8 26.33 7.63 3.75
C ALA A 8 25.03 7.08 4.35
N ARG A 9 23.95 6.91 3.56
CA ARG A 9 22.68 6.32 4.03
C ARG A 9 22.62 4.81 3.93
N LYS A 10 23.59 4.16 3.26
CA LYS A 10 23.60 2.69 3.11
C LYS A 10 23.66 2.00 4.48
N THR A 11 24.28 2.63 5.47
CA THR A 11 24.37 2.17 6.87
C THR A 11 23.00 2.05 7.56
N HIS A 12 21.98 2.76 7.06
CA HIS A 12 20.61 2.63 7.55
C HIS A 12 19.84 1.48 6.91
N PHE A 13 20.44 0.70 6.01
CA PHE A 13 19.80 -0.47 5.41
C PHE A 13 20.61 -1.72 5.75
N SER A 14 19.92 -2.82 5.97
CA SER A 14 20.53 -4.11 6.25
C SER A 14 20.80 -4.91 4.97
N PHE A 15 21.29 -4.25 3.92
CA PHE A 15 21.67 -4.94 2.68
C PHE A 15 22.87 -5.85 2.94
N ASP A 16 22.91 -7.00 2.27
CA ASP A 16 24.12 -7.82 2.21
C ASP A 16 25.29 -6.94 1.69
N PRO A 17 26.46 -6.94 2.36
CA PRO A 17 27.61 -6.13 1.93
C PRO A 17 28.06 -6.38 0.49
N SER A 18 27.88 -7.61 -0.01
CA SER A 18 28.21 -8.03 -1.38
C SER A 18 27.13 -7.66 -2.41
N TYR A 19 25.95 -7.22 -1.94
CA TYR A 19 24.81 -6.90 -2.79
C TYR A 19 24.73 -5.40 -3.10
N VAL A 20 24.49 -5.09 -4.38
CA VAL A 20 24.18 -3.74 -4.85
C VAL A 20 22.75 -3.73 -5.37
N ASN A 21 21.85 -3.11 -4.61
CA ASN A 21 20.45 -2.99 -5.01
C ASN A 21 20.28 -1.95 -6.11
N LEU A 22 20.24 -2.41 -7.36
CA LEU A 22 19.95 -1.57 -8.53
C LEU A 22 18.46 -1.52 -8.89
N ASN A 23 17.60 -2.26 -8.19
CA ASN A 23 16.17 -2.37 -8.48
C ASN A 23 15.31 -2.16 -7.22
N HIS A 24 15.53 -1.03 -6.53
CA HIS A 24 14.74 -0.68 -5.35
C HIS A 24 13.26 -0.45 -5.69
N GLY A 25 12.94 -0.13 -6.94
CA GLY A 25 11.56 0.12 -7.39
C GLY A 25 10.64 -1.11 -7.44
N SER A 26 11.18 -2.33 -7.36
CA SER A 26 10.37 -3.55 -7.41
C SER A 26 9.75 -3.89 -6.05
N TYR A 27 10.57 -4.14 -5.04
CA TYR A 27 10.13 -4.56 -3.70
C TYR A 27 10.51 -3.58 -2.59
N GLY A 28 11.38 -2.61 -2.90
CA GLY A 28 11.95 -1.72 -1.91
C GLY A 28 12.89 -2.42 -0.93
N SER A 29 13.23 -1.69 0.13
CA SER A 29 13.81 -2.22 1.35
C SER A 29 13.49 -1.26 2.47
N LEU A 30 13.21 -1.81 3.64
CA LEU A 30 13.00 -1.02 4.84
C LEU A 30 14.34 -0.56 5.43
N PRO A 31 14.46 0.70 5.88
CA PRO A 31 15.59 1.12 6.70
C PRO A 31 15.57 0.43 8.07
N SER A 32 16.74 0.12 8.64
CA SER A 32 16.89 -0.55 9.94
C SER A 32 16.08 0.11 11.08
N PRO A 33 15.99 1.45 11.20
CA PRO A 33 15.14 2.06 12.22
C PRO A 33 13.64 1.73 12.07
N VAL A 34 13.18 1.51 10.82
CA VAL A 34 11.80 1.07 10.56
C VAL A 34 11.64 -0.40 10.94
N LEU A 35 12.64 -1.25 10.66
CA LEU A 35 12.64 -2.64 11.12
C LEU A 35 12.49 -2.73 12.63
N ASP A 36 13.27 -1.93 13.34
CA ASP A 36 13.34 -1.93 14.79
C ASP A 36 12.03 -1.44 15.41
N ALA A 37 11.31 -0.53 14.74
CA ALA A 37 9.98 -0.11 15.15
C ALA A 37 8.89 -1.19 14.93
N ILE A 38 9.05 -2.07 13.93
CA ILE A 38 8.08 -3.14 13.65
C ILE A 38 8.18 -4.27 14.69
N LYS A 39 9.41 -4.65 15.09
CA LYS A 39 9.67 -5.76 16.03
C LYS A 39 8.81 -5.71 17.31
N PRO A 40 8.73 -4.61 18.08
CA PRO A 40 7.92 -4.58 19.30
C PRO A 40 6.42 -4.66 19.01
N ILE A 41 5.95 -4.14 17.87
CA ILE A 41 4.53 -4.25 17.47
C ILE A 41 4.18 -5.71 17.17
N ALA A 42 5.06 -6.42 16.47
CA ALA A 42 4.88 -7.85 16.23
C ALA A 42 4.88 -8.64 17.55
N ALA A 43 5.82 -8.35 18.46
CA ALA A 43 5.86 -8.99 19.77
C ALA A 43 4.59 -8.70 20.59
N LEU A 44 4.03 -7.49 20.51
CA LEU A 44 2.77 -7.12 21.15
C LEU A 44 1.59 -7.93 20.60
N ALA A 45 1.52 -8.07 19.28
CA ALA A 45 0.50 -8.88 18.61
C ALA A 45 0.54 -10.35 19.06
N GLU A 46 1.74 -10.93 19.17
CA GLU A 46 1.90 -12.33 19.61
C GLU A 46 1.72 -12.53 21.12
N ALA A 47 2.06 -11.53 21.94
CA ALA A 47 1.96 -11.64 23.39
C ALA A 47 0.50 -11.74 23.88
N ASN A 48 -0.45 -11.09 23.20
CA ASN A 48 -1.88 -11.21 23.48
C ASN A 48 -2.71 -10.88 22.22
N PRO A 49 -2.91 -11.84 21.32
CA PRO A 49 -3.54 -11.60 20.02
C PRO A 49 -4.96 -11.02 20.10
N ASP A 50 -5.77 -11.51 21.04
CA ASP A 50 -7.13 -11.01 21.23
C ASP A 50 -7.14 -9.54 21.66
N LYS A 51 -6.32 -9.18 22.65
CA LYS A 51 -6.21 -7.79 23.11
C LYS A 51 -5.70 -6.89 21.98
N PHE A 52 -4.65 -7.33 21.29
CA PHE A 52 -4.05 -6.55 20.21
C PHE A 52 -5.06 -6.26 19.10
N HIS A 53 -5.66 -7.31 18.53
CA HIS A 53 -6.57 -7.14 17.38
C HIS A 53 -7.89 -6.47 17.74
N ARG A 54 -8.43 -6.71 18.94
CA ARG A 54 -9.72 -6.13 19.35
C ARG A 54 -9.62 -4.69 19.86
N THR A 55 -8.49 -4.30 20.44
CA THR A 55 -8.41 -3.02 21.17
C THR A 55 -7.20 -2.14 20.85
N GLU A 56 -6.02 -2.71 20.60
CA GLU A 56 -4.79 -1.92 20.47
C GLU A 56 -4.51 -1.53 19.01
N TYR A 57 -4.81 -2.42 18.07
CA TYR A 57 -4.54 -2.22 16.64
C TYR A 57 -5.31 -1.05 16.04
N ILE A 58 -6.61 -0.91 16.35
CA ILE A 58 -7.46 0.12 15.73
C ILE A 58 -6.99 1.55 16.03
N PRO A 59 -6.68 1.93 17.29
CA PRO A 59 -6.06 3.21 17.59
C PRO A 59 -4.74 3.47 16.84
N MET A 60 -3.88 2.45 16.73
CA MET A 60 -2.61 2.56 16.00
C MET A 60 -2.84 2.80 14.50
N LEU A 61 -3.81 2.11 13.90
CA LEU A 61 -4.18 2.30 12.50
C LEU A 61 -4.77 3.69 12.25
N LEU A 62 -5.60 4.21 13.16
CA LEU A 62 -6.17 5.55 13.05
C LEU A 62 -5.07 6.63 13.08
N GLU A 63 -4.10 6.48 13.98
CA GLU A 63 -2.96 7.39 14.04
C GLU A 63 -2.09 7.33 12.78
N LEU A 64 -1.85 6.14 12.23
CA LEU A 64 -1.18 5.99 10.95
C LEU A 64 -1.93 6.74 9.83
N ARG A 65 -3.26 6.57 9.75
CA ARG A 65 -4.10 7.24 8.74
C ARG A 65 -4.03 8.76 8.87
N ARG A 66 -4.06 9.31 10.10
CA ARG A 66 -3.87 10.76 10.33
C ARG A 66 -2.54 11.27 9.83
N ARG A 67 -1.45 10.57 10.15
CA ARG A 67 -0.11 10.97 9.72
C ARG A 67 0.03 10.93 8.20
N LEU A 68 -0.58 9.95 7.54
CA LEU A 68 -0.60 9.87 6.08
C LEU A 68 -1.44 10.98 5.44
N ALA A 69 -2.63 11.27 5.98
CA ALA A 69 -3.49 12.35 5.51
C ALA A 69 -2.77 13.71 5.61
N ASN A 70 -2.11 13.98 6.74
CA ASN A 70 -1.30 15.20 6.91
C ASN A 70 -0.16 15.27 5.88
N LEU A 71 0.59 14.18 5.70
CA LEU A 71 1.70 14.12 4.73
C LEU A 71 1.23 14.36 3.29
N MET A 72 0.07 13.82 2.91
CA MET A 72 -0.52 14.02 1.58
C MET A 72 -1.03 15.45 1.42
N SER A 73 -1.56 16.04 2.50
CA SER A 73 -2.12 17.38 2.46
C SER A 73 -1.08 18.47 2.19
N GLU A 74 0.19 18.22 2.55
CA GLU A 74 1.30 19.11 2.20
C GLU A 74 1.52 19.25 0.68
N LYS A 75 1.02 18.33 -0.14
CA LYS A 75 1.29 18.27 -1.58
C LYS A 75 0.05 18.38 -2.47
N GLU A 76 -1.07 17.81 -2.05
CA GLU A 76 -2.22 17.54 -2.94
C GLU A 76 -3.50 18.32 -2.54
N GLY A 77 -3.42 19.21 -1.55
CA GLY A 77 -4.59 19.94 -1.01
C GLY A 77 -5.15 19.29 0.26
N ASP A 78 -6.30 19.73 0.77
CA ASP A 78 -6.87 19.20 2.02
C ASP A 78 -7.33 17.74 1.86
N VAL A 79 -6.59 16.80 2.48
CA VAL A 79 -6.92 15.36 2.49
C VAL A 79 -7.41 14.97 3.88
N SER A 80 -8.67 14.53 3.96
CA SER A 80 -9.26 14.03 5.20
C SER A 80 -8.76 12.62 5.53
N VAL A 81 -8.69 12.32 6.83
CA VAL A 81 -8.40 10.98 7.37
C VAL A 81 -9.36 9.92 6.80
N ASP A 82 -10.60 10.29 6.54
CA ASP A 82 -11.63 9.39 5.99
C ASP A 82 -11.37 9.00 4.53
N GLN A 83 -10.54 9.76 3.82
CA GLN A 83 -10.13 9.47 2.44
C GLN A 83 -8.89 8.56 2.36
N VAL A 84 -8.22 8.31 3.49
CA VAL A 84 -6.99 7.51 3.55
C VAL A 84 -7.27 6.16 4.20
N VAL A 85 -7.06 5.07 3.48
CA VAL A 85 -7.17 3.69 4.00
C VAL A 85 -5.92 2.89 3.69
N CYS A 86 -5.62 1.89 4.52
CA CYS A 86 -4.48 0.99 4.32
C CYS A 86 -4.96 -0.35 3.74
N VAL A 87 -4.35 -0.77 2.64
CA VAL A 87 -4.58 -2.08 1.99
C VAL A 87 -3.25 -2.81 1.83
N PRO A 88 -3.24 -4.15 1.67
CA PRO A 88 -2.00 -4.93 1.64
C PRO A 88 -1.00 -4.53 0.56
N ASN A 89 -1.46 -4.08 -0.61
CA ASN A 89 -0.63 -3.61 -1.72
C ASN A 89 -1.46 -2.87 -2.79
N ALA A 90 -0.78 -2.27 -3.76
CA ALA A 90 -1.39 -1.53 -4.85
C ALA A 90 -2.38 -2.37 -5.68
N SER A 91 -2.04 -3.62 -5.98
CA SER A 91 -2.92 -4.51 -6.74
C SER A 91 -4.22 -4.82 -5.99
N HIS A 92 -4.16 -4.97 -4.66
CA HIS A 92 -5.35 -5.15 -3.83
C HIS A 92 -6.26 -3.91 -3.89
N GLY A 93 -5.68 -2.71 -3.78
CA GLY A 93 -6.43 -1.45 -3.91
C GLY A 93 -7.13 -1.32 -5.27
N ILE A 94 -6.42 -1.58 -6.36
CA ILE A 94 -6.98 -1.56 -7.72
C ILE A 94 -8.12 -2.57 -7.86
N ASN A 95 -7.92 -3.81 -7.40
CA ASN A 95 -8.96 -4.84 -7.46
C ASN A 95 -10.19 -4.47 -6.62
N THR A 96 -9.99 -3.84 -5.45
CA THR A 96 -11.08 -3.40 -4.59
C THR A 96 -11.99 -2.41 -5.32
N VAL A 97 -11.40 -1.44 -6.03
CA VAL A 97 -12.16 -0.47 -6.83
C VAL A 97 -12.86 -1.17 -8.00
N LEU A 98 -12.12 -1.91 -8.84
CA LEU A 98 -12.68 -2.51 -10.06
C LEU A 98 -13.78 -3.54 -9.79
N ARG A 99 -13.71 -4.27 -8.67
CA ARG A 99 -14.71 -5.28 -8.26
C ARG A 99 -15.99 -4.69 -7.68
N ASN A 100 -15.95 -3.45 -7.18
CA ASN A 100 -17.09 -2.80 -6.54
C ASN A 100 -17.60 -1.60 -7.34
N PHE A 101 -16.97 -1.27 -8.47
CA PHE A 101 -17.46 -0.26 -9.39
C PHE A 101 -18.74 -0.77 -10.07
N ILE A 102 -19.77 0.07 -10.11
CA ILE A 102 -21.03 -0.25 -10.79
C ILE A 102 -20.81 0.04 -12.28
N TRP A 103 -20.77 -1.02 -13.08
CA TRP A 103 -20.61 -0.92 -14.53
C TRP A 103 -21.98 -0.78 -15.18
N GLU A 104 -22.23 0.38 -15.78
CA GLU A 104 -23.44 0.63 -16.56
C GLU A 104 -23.19 0.45 -18.05
N GLU A 105 -24.25 0.18 -18.81
CA GLU A 105 -24.18 0.10 -20.26
C GLU A 105 -23.62 1.42 -20.84
N GLY A 106 -22.67 1.31 -21.77
CA GLY A 106 -21.99 2.46 -22.37
C GLY A 106 -20.80 3.02 -21.58
N VAL A 107 -20.54 2.53 -20.36
CA VAL A 107 -19.35 2.90 -19.58
C VAL A 107 -18.17 1.99 -19.93
N ALA A 108 -17.00 2.58 -20.21
CA ALA A 108 -15.80 1.83 -20.61
C ALA A 108 -14.57 2.15 -19.74
N CYS A 109 -13.76 1.13 -19.47
CA CYS A 109 -12.46 1.25 -18.80
C CYS A 109 -11.31 1.37 -19.80
N LEU A 110 -10.66 2.53 -19.81
CA LEU A 110 -9.45 2.80 -20.61
C LEU A 110 -8.20 2.30 -19.88
N ILE A 111 -7.44 1.42 -20.53
CA ILE A 111 -6.18 0.87 -20.01
C ILE A 111 -5.10 1.03 -21.08
N PHE A 112 -3.93 1.51 -20.68
CA PHE A 112 -2.79 1.70 -21.59
C PHE A 112 -1.89 0.48 -21.60
N ARG A 113 -1.12 0.30 -22.68
CA ARG A 113 -0.19 -0.83 -22.85
C ARG A 113 0.86 -0.92 -21.73
N VAL A 114 1.23 0.20 -21.14
CA VAL A 114 2.22 0.30 -20.05
C VAL A 114 1.61 0.12 -18.65
N THR A 115 0.31 -0.11 -18.55
CA THR A 115 -0.35 -0.38 -17.27
C THR A 115 0.17 -1.68 -16.67
N PHE A 116 0.36 -1.69 -15.35
CA PHE A 116 0.88 -2.84 -14.61
C PHE A 116 0.08 -4.12 -14.87
N ILE A 117 0.78 -5.23 -15.10
CA ILE A 117 0.21 -6.47 -15.64
C ILE A 117 -0.89 -7.08 -14.77
N VAL A 118 -0.83 -6.93 -13.45
CA VAL A 118 -1.86 -7.46 -12.54
C VAL A 118 -3.19 -6.75 -12.75
N THR A 119 -3.16 -5.47 -13.12
CA THR A 119 -4.36 -4.70 -13.48
C THR A 119 -4.95 -5.14 -14.82
N MET A 120 -4.11 -5.62 -15.75
CA MET A 120 -4.57 -6.11 -17.05
C MET A 120 -5.31 -7.45 -16.92
N LYS A 121 -4.81 -8.38 -16.10
CA LYS A 121 -5.45 -9.69 -15.90
C LYS A 121 -6.82 -9.59 -15.22
N SER A 122 -7.02 -8.60 -14.35
CA SER A 122 -8.36 -8.33 -13.79
C SER A 122 -9.39 -8.01 -14.87
N LYS A 123 -9.04 -7.23 -15.91
CA LYS A 123 -9.98 -6.81 -16.95
C LYS A 123 -10.62 -7.99 -17.70
N THR A 124 -9.86 -9.06 -17.95
CA THR A 124 -10.34 -10.21 -18.72
C THR A 124 -11.50 -10.93 -18.05
N SER A 125 -11.63 -10.84 -16.73
CA SER A 125 -12.79 -11.38 -16.01
C SER A 125 -13.96 -10.38 -15.98
N PHE A 126 -13.71 -9.07 -15.83
CA PHE A 126 -14.78 -8.09 -15.59
C PHE A 126 -15.55 -7.65 -16.84
N CYS A 127 -14.88 -7.48 -17.99
CA CYS A 127 -15.57 -7.05 -19.21
C CYS A 127 -16.41 -8.18 -19.84
N SER A 128 -16.15 -9.45 -19.54
CA SER A 128 -16.97 -10.57 -20.01
C SER A 128 -18.13 -10.89 -19.07
N GLU A 129 -17.91 -10.84 -17.75
CA GLU A 129 -18.94 -11.22 -16.75
C GLU A 129 -20.05 -10.16 -16.59
N GLY A 130 -19.77 -8.88 -16.84
CA GLY A 130 -20.77 -7.80 -16.76
C GLY A 130 -21.84 -7.81 -17.87
N PHE A 131 -21.70 -8.67 -18.89
CA PHE A 131 -22.62 -8.74 -20.03
C PHE A 131 -23.57 -9.95 -19.99
N GLU A 132 -23.36 -10.91 -19.09
CA GLU A 132 -24.18 -12.14 -19.02
C GLU A 132 -25.36 -12.04 -18.02
N GLY A 133 -25.55 -10.87 -17.38
CA GLY A 133 -26.55 -10.68 -16.31
C GLY A 133 -27.89 -10.06 -16.72
N SER A 134 -28.13 -9.78 -18.00
CA SER A 134 -29.39 -9.20 -18.47
C SER A 134 -29.88 -9.89 -19.74
N SER A 135 -30.69 -10.93 -19.56
CA SER A 135 -31.55 -11.54 -20.58
C SER A 135 -32.88 -11.91 -19.93
#